data_AF-A0A1B7TJY9-F1
#
_entry.id   AF-A0A1B7TJY9-F1
#
_cell.length_a   1.000
_cell.length_b   1.000
_cell.length_c   1.000
_cell.angle_alpha   90.00
_cell.angle_beta   90.00
_cell.angle_gamma   90.00
#
_symmetry.space_group_name_H-M   'P 1'
#
loop_
_entity.id
_entity.type
_entity.pdbx_description
1 polymer ?
#
loop_
_entity_poly.entity_id
_entity_poly.type
_entity_poly.pdbx_seq_one_letter_code
_entity_poly.pdbx_strand_id
1 'polypeptide(L)'
;MFKNDLFLTLNKTAKRTATKRAGTSKTSNLDSPGQRLGPKRNENQYVSPHEIIYTQRGTKFYPGDNTYIGRDHTINSKEHGYVRYYIDPFHPRRRFIGIALSMESVLPRDHFLPTERRFGNILLDSTNPREEQQINDLIHSRIDYSNNLKDMEKKEKIQQQMRDRIQFYNEKEQAFKSKLDTGLKSVWGEEFVSSMSNEDKEFANSFIYSMFKKFQYSENIDASFEYTYNEFVYDNQLKEKRGDLVETINTKRQSIIPKYYSYKPIINKVLTEKIKNTIDFNKLDHNLVLKISEDDKLNMKESLIKEVTSIKPFLYTLENENFKKIVSLLDAKKNPTVSQVFNKSELSELKDKIFVNQLPVTWDEVILSDKKDKKAVPMKFYNDKTKELEDVLINKFSMKQNAKGL
;
A
#
# COMPACT_ATOMS: atom_id res chain seq x y z
N MET A 1 -74.43 79.05 6.04
CA MET A 1 -74.20 79.28 7.48
C MET A 1 -75.35 78.66 8.28
N PHE A 2 -75.24 77.39 8.65
CA PHE A 2 -75.86 76.82 9.84
C PHE A 2 -74.84 75.86 10.46
N LYS A 3 -74.71 75.96 11.78
CA LYS A 3 -73.55 75.59 12.59
C LYS A 3 -73.38 74.07 12.75
N ASN A 4 -72.12 73.68 12.95
CA ASN A 4 -71.73 72.49 13.69
C ASN A 4 -72.47 72.42 15.04
N ASP A 5 -72.95 71.23 15.41
CA ASP A 5 -72.47 70.48 16.57
C ASP A 5 -73.50 69.44 17.04
N LEU A 6 -72.99 68.48 17.82
CA LEU A 6 -73.68 67.48 18.64
C LEU A 6 -73.85 66.08 18.04
N PHE A 7 -72.75 65.33 18.18
CA PHE A 7 -72.73 63.97 18.71
C PHE A 7 -73.92 63.64 19.63
N LEU A 8 -74.61 62.51 19.39
CA LEU A 8 -74.55 61.34 20.29
C LEU A 8 -75.38 60.16 19.72
N THR A 9 -74.69 59.02 19.63
CA THR A 9 -75.15 57.65 19.91
C THR A 9 -76.44 57.12 19.29
N LEU A 10 -76.30 56.04 18.51
CA LEU A 10 -77.04 54.80 18.78
C LEU A 10 -76.25 53.61 18.23
N ASN A 11 -75.55 52.92 19.12
CA ASN A 11 -75.12 51.54 18.93
C ASN A 11 -76.37 50.67 18.72
N LYS A 12 -76.81 50.51 17.46
CA LYS A 12 -77.56 49.32 17.07
C LYS A 12 -76.55 48.31 16.61
N THR A 13 -76.27 47.34 17.46
CA THR A 13 -75.58 46.09 17.13
C THR A 13 -76.32 45.41 15.98
N ALA A 14 -75.97 45.75 14.74
CA ALA A 14 -76.42 45.01 13.58
C ALA A 14 -75.76 43.63 13.65
N LYS A 15 -76.50 42.65 14.18
CA LYS A 15 -76.13 41.23 14.12
C LYS A 15 -76.13 40.86 12.63
N ARG A 16 -74.99 41.01 11.97
CA ARG A 16 -74.80 40.52 10.60
C ARG A 16 -74.82 39.00 10.65
N THR A 17 -76.00 38.41 10.48
CA THR A 17 -76.08 37.02 10.04
C THR A 17 -75.47 36.96 8.65
N ALA A 18 -74.48 36.10 8.43
CA ALA A 18 -73.88 35.93 7.12
C ALA A 18 -74.98 35.60 6.08
N THR A 19 -75.30 36.53 5.19
CA THR A 19 -76.33 36.38 4.14
C THR A 19 -75.77 35.78 2.84
N LYS A 20 -74.57 35.21 2.89
CA LYS A 20 -74.08 34.29 1.87
C LYS A 20 -73.59 33.05 2.57
N ARG A 21 -74.16 31.90 2.15
CA ARG A 21 -73.62 30.59 2.46
C ARG A 21 -72.14 30.62 2.06
N ALA A 22 -71.25 30.51 3.03
CA ALA A 22 -69.82 30.50 2.79
C ALA A 22 -69.50 29.32 1.86
N GLY A 23 -69.21 29.61 0.59
CA GLY A 23 -68.29 28.90 -0.30
C GLY A 23 -68.37 27.38 -0.51
N THR A 24 -69.33 26.64 0.05
CA THR A 24 -69.40 25.17 -0.11
C THR A 24 -70.64 24.79 -0.93
N SER A 25 -70.44 23.98 -1.98
CA SER A 25 -71.53 23.54 -2.86
C SER A 25 -72.57 22.70 -2.09
N LYS A 26 -73.86 22.84 -2.46
CA LYS A 26 -74.99 22.16 -1.79
C LYS A 26 -75.02 20.63 -2.04
N THR A 27 -74.18 20.15 -2.95
CA THR A 27 -74.01 18.75 -3.37
C THR A 27 -72.54 18.55 -3.78
N SER A 28 -71.74 17.96 -2.91
CA SER A 28 -70.33 17.63 -3.18
C SER A 28 -70.21 16.22 -3.78
N ASN A 29 -70.44 16.11 -5.09
CA ASN A 29 -70.13 14.90 -5.87
C ASN A 29 -68.74 15.01 -6.50
N LEU A 30 -67.72 15.27 -5.68
CA LEU A 30 -66.32 15.36 -6.09
C LEU A 30 -65.59 14.13 -5.54
N ASP A 31 -65.56 13.06 -6.33
CA ASP A 31 -64.75 11.87 -6.00
C ASP A 31 -63.65 11.70 -7.06
N SER A 32 -62.48 11.27 -6.61
CA SER A 32 -61.35 10.98 -7.47
C SER A 32 -61.50 9.60 -8.14
N PRO A 33 -61.01 9.41 -9.37
CA PRO A 33 -61.03 8.08 -9.98
C PRO A 33 -60.14 7.10 -9.20
N GLY A 34 -60.55 5.83 -9.18
CA GLY A 34 -59.76 4.75 -8.58
C GLY A 34 -58.38 4.63 -9.22
N GLN A 35 -57.33 4.64 -8.39
CA GLN A 35 -55.92 4.68 -8.82
C GLN A 35 -55.36 3.32 -9.32
N ARG A 36 -56.22 2.30 -9.44
CA ARG A 36 -55.85 0.94 -9.90
C ARG A 36 -54.64 0.35 -9.17
N LEU A 37 -54.55 0.56 -7.85
CA LEU A 37 -53.50 -0.01 -6.99
C LEU A 37 -53.71 -1.52 -6.79
N GLY A 38 -52.65 -2.24 -6.44
CA GLY A 38 -52.69 -3.67 -6.11
C GLY A 38 -51.71 -4.52 -6.92
N PRO A 39 -51.83 -5.86 -6.81
CA PRO A 39 -50.96 -6.79 -7.53
C PRO A 39 -51.19 -6.70 -9.04
N LYS A 40 -50.09 -6.78 -9.78
CA LYS A 40 -50.04 -6.87 -11.25
C LYS A 40 -49.52 -8.22 -11.72
N ARG A 41 -48.76 -8.90 -10.85
CA ARG A 41 -48.32 -10.28 -11.01
C ARG A 41 -48.61 -11.06 -9.74
N ASN A 42 -49.15 -12.26 -9.91
CA ASN A 42 -49.52 -13.16 -8.82
C ASN A 42 -48.37 -14.11 -8.48
N GLU A 43 -48.51 -14.82 -7.35
CA GLU A 43 -47.60 -15.90 -6.94
C GLU A 43 -47.35 -16.89 -8.09
N ASN A 44 -46.11 -17.38 -8.24
CA ASN A 44 -45.67 -18.31 -9.30
C ASN A 44 -45.76 -17.77 -10.74
N GLN A 45 -46.07 -16.50 -10.97
CA GLN A 45 -46.07 -15.96 -12.33
C GLN A 45 -44.66 -15.65 -12.81
N TYR A 46 -44.38 -16.02 -14.06
CA TYR A 46 -43.13 -15.67 -14.74
C TYR A 46 -43.09 -14.16 -15.03
N VAL A 47 -41.95 -13.53 -14.80
CA VAL A 47 -41.69 -12.11 -15.04
C VAL A 47 -40.34 -11.91 -15.72
N SER A 48 -40.28 -10.95 -16.63
CA SER A 48 -39.04 -10.42 -17.21
C SER A 48 -38.52 -9.24 -16.39
N PRO A 49 -37.24 -8.85 -16.49
CA PRO A 49 -36.69 -7.66 -15.86
C PRO A 49 -37.51 -6.39 -16.17
N HIS A 50 -37.65 -5.51 -15.18
CA HIS A 50 -38.39 -4.24 -15.24
C HIS A 50 -39.92 -4.36 -15.37
N GLU A 51 -40.48 -5.55 -15.20
CA GLU A 51 -41.92 -5.73 -15.09
C GLU A 51 -42.44 -5.28 -13.73
N ILE A 52 -43.61 -4.63 -13.73
CA ILE A 52 -44.30 -4.20 -12.51
C ILE A 52 -44.99 -5.41 -11.86
N ILE A 53 -44.67 -5.66 -10.58
CA ILE A 53 -45.24 -6.75 -9.80
C ILE A 53 -46.39 -6.26 -8.93
N TYR A 54 -46.22 -5.08 -8.29
CA TYR A 54 -47.20 -4.54 -7.35
C TYR A 54 -47.18 -3.01 -7.33
N THR A 55 -48.34 -2.36 -7.51
CA THR A 55 -48.48 -0.90 -7.38
C THR A 55 -49.15 -0.54 -6.06
N GLN A 56 -48.58 0.40 -5.31
CA GLN A 56 -49.01 0.72 -3.95
C GLN A 56 -48.81 2.19 -3.59
N ARG A 57 -49.38 2.60 -2.45
CA ARG A 57 -49.06 3.85 -1.76
C ARG A 57 -48.51 3.48 -0.39
N GLY A 58 -47.25 3.85 -0.15
CA GLY A 58 -46.45 3.28 0.94
C GLY A 58 -46.10 1.82 0.69
N THR A 59 -45.26 1.25 1.56
CA THR A 59 -44.78 -0.14 1.47
C THR A 59 -45.68 -1.09 2.24
N LYS A 60 -46.78 -1.53 1.61
CA LYS A 60 -47.57 -2.66 2.14
C LYS A 60 -46.81 -3.98 1.95
N PHE A 61 -46.16 -4.09 0.79
CA PHE A 61 -45.12 -5.07 0.53
C PHE A 61 -43.77 -4.37 0.39
N TYR A 62 -42.72 -5.02 0.87
CA TYR A 62 -41.32 -4.60 0.76
C TYR A 62 -40.65 -5.36 -0.41
N PRO A 63 -39.65 -4.74 -1.07
CA PRO A 63 -38.86 -5.43 -2.08
C PRO A 63 -38.00 -6.51 -1.40
N GLY A 64 -38.14 -7.76 -1.85
CA GLY A 64 -37.31 -8.90 -1.47
C GLY A 64 -36.28 -9.24 -2.56
N ASP A 65 -35.77 -10.46 -2.53
CA ASP A 65 -34.80 -10.98 -3.50
C ASP A 65 -35.13 -10.64 -4.96
N ASN A 66 -34.13 -10.21 -5.72
CA ASN A 66 -34.22 -9.93 -7.16
C ASN A 66 -35.31 -8.92 -7.56
N THR A 67 -35.73 -8.05 -6.65
CA THR A 67 -36.66 -6.94 -6.93
C THR A 67 -36.07 -5.59 -6.54
N TYR A 68 -36.64 -4.50 -7.07
CA TYR A 68 -36.40 -3.14 -6.60
C TYR A 68 -37.71 -2.38 -6.42
N ILE A 69 -37.63 -1.29 -5.67
CA ILE A 69 -38.73 -0.38 -5.41
C ILE A 69 -38.52 0.94 -6.16
N GLY A 70 -39.54 1.37 -6.90
CA GLY A 70 -39.55 2.68 -7.56
C GLY A 70 -39.93 3.83 -6.62
N ARG A 71 -39.88 5.07 -7.12
CA ARG A 71 -40.25 6.29 -6.37
C ARG A 71 -41.64 6.21 -5.73
N ASP A 72 -42.60 5.63 -6.44
CA ASP A 72 -44.00 5.51 -6.00
C ASP A 72 -44.24 4.28 -5.11
N HIS A 73 -43.18 3.66 -4.60
CA HIS A 73 -43.21 2.38 -3.88
C HIS A 73 -43.66 1.18 -4.71
N THR A 74 -43.72 1.32 -6.04
CA THR A 74 -44.01 0.22 -6.98
C THR A 74 -42.86 -0.79 -6.97
N ILE A 75 -43.19 -2.07 -6.81
CA ILE A 75 -42.20 -3.16 -6.83
C ILE A 75 -42.06 -3.68 -8.26
N ASN A 76 -40.82 -3.73 -8.75
CA ASN A 76 -40.46 -4.21 -10.07
C ASN A 76 -39.43 -5.35 -10.00
N SER A 77 -39.40 -6.17 -11.04
CA SER A 77 -38.43 -7.25 -11.22
C SER A 77 -37.04 -6.74 -11.63
N LYS A 78 -35.96 -7.29 -11.04
CA LYS A 78 -34.59 -7.09 -11.54
C LYS A 78 -34.18 -8.14 -12.55
N GLU A 79 -34.67 -9.37 -12.36
CA GLU A 79 -34.25 -10.54 -13.14
C GLU A 79 -35.45 -11.30 -13.70
N HIS A 80 -35.16 -12.20 -14.66
CA HIS A 80 -36.11 -13.20 -15.11
C HIS A 80 -36.34 -14.25 -14.02
N GLY A 81 -37.59 -14.58 -13.74
CA GLY A 81 -37.92 -15.62 -12.78
C GLY A 81 -39.40 -15.65 -12.41
N TYR A 82 -39.71 -16.18 -11.23
CA TYR A 82 -41.07 -16.40 -10.75
C TYR A 82 -41.35 -15.58 -9.48
N VAL A 83 -42.50 -14.90 -9.45
CA VAL A 83 -42.88 -14.04 -8.33
C VAL A 83 -43.21 -14.88 -7.09
N ARG A 84 -42.63 -14.50 -5.94
CA ARG A 84 -42.89 -15.08 -4.62
C ARG A 84 -43.30 -14.01 -3.62
N TYR A 85 -44.39 -14.24 -2.91
CA TYR A 85 -44.86 -13.46 -1.77
C TYR A 85 -44.52 -14.23 -0.50
N TYR A 86 -43.75 -13.63 0.41
CA TYR A 86 -43.26 -14.32 1.60
C TYR A 86 -43.07 -13.40 2.80
N ILE A 87 -42.83 -14.01 3.96
CA ILE A 87 -42.47 -13.32 5.20
C ILE A 87 -41.04 -13.76 5.55
N ASP A 88 -40.17 -12.79 5.77
CA ASP A 88 -38.79 -13.04 6.16
C ASP A 88 -38.68 -13.08 7.70
N PRO A 89 -38.12 -14.15 8.30
CA PRO A 89 -37.85 -14.23 9.73
C PRO A 89 -37.04 -13.05 10.28
N PHE A 90 -36.13 -12.45 9.50
CA PHE A 90 -35.37 -11.27 9.94
C PHE A 90 -36.25 -10.02 10.10
N HIS A 91 -37.43 -10.01 9.47
CA HIS A 91 -38.33 -8.86 9.41
C HIS A 91 -39.79 -9.28 9.67
N PRO A 92 -40.13 -9.71 10.91
CA PRO A 92 -41.35 -10.45 11.21
C PRO A 92 -42.67 -9.70 10.98
N ARG A 93 -42.64 -8.36 10.96
CA ARG A 93 -43.83 -7.51 10.73
C ARG A 93 -43.96 -7.03 9.28
N ARG A 94 -43.07 -7.46 8.38
CA ARG A 94 -43.03 -7.02 6.98
C ARG A 94 -43.35 -8.18 6.06
N ARG A 95 -44.04 -7.86 4.96
CA ARG A 95 -44.34 -8.80 3.88
C ARG A 95 -43.46 -8.44 2.69
N PHE A 96 -42.89 -9.44 2.03
CA PHE A 96 -41.95 -9.26 0.94
C PHE A 96 -42.50 -9.82 -0.37
N ILE A 97 -42.04 -9.23 -1.46
CA ILE A 97 -42.21 -9.75 -2.81
C ILE A 97 -40.82 -9.91 -3.40
N GLY A 98 -40.47 -11.12 -3.78
CA GLY A 98 -39.20 -11.43 -4.44
C GLY A 98 -39.40 -12.19 -5.74
N ILE A 99 -38.30 -12.43 -6.44
CA ILE A 99 -38.25 -13.25 -7.64
C ILE A 99 -37.31 -14.43 -7.41
N ALA A 100 -37.91 -15.61 -7.42
CA ALA A 100 -37.25 -16.90 -7.47
C ALA A 100 -36.67 -17.13 -8.87
N LEU A 101 -35.38 -17.48 -8.99
CA LEU A 101 -34.73 -17.65 -10.30
C LEU A 101 -35.22 -18.88 -11.04
N SER A 102 -35.58 -19.93 -10.29
CA SER A 102 -36.21 -21.15 -10.78
C SER A 102 -37.59 -21.31 -10.17
N MET A 103 -38.47 -22.08 -10.81
CA MET A 103 -39.81 -22.35 -10.28
C MET A 103 -39.74 -23.13 -8.96
N GLU A 104 -38.72 -23.98 -8.80
CA GLU A 104 -38.50 -24.82 -7.62
C GLU A 104 -37.95 -24.03 -6.43
N SER A 105 -37.22 -22.93 -6.68
CA SER A 105 -36.66 -22.11 -5.61
C SER A 105 -37.75 -21.44 -4.78
N VAL A 106 -37.60 -21.53 -3.46
CA VAL A 106 -38.53 -20.98 -2.47
C VAL A 106 -37.92 -19.73 -1.85
N LEU A 107 -38.76 -18.72 -1.62
CA LEU A 107 -38.41 -17.54 -0.83
C LEU A 107 -39.26 -17.52 0.46
N PRO A 108 -38.70 -17.16 1.64
CA PRO A 108 -37.32 -16.72 1.86
C PRO A 108 -36.32 -17.88 1.74
N ARG A 109 -35.11 -17.59 1.26
CA ARG A 109 -34.02 -18.57 1.23
C ARG A 109 -33.46 -18.79 2.63
N ASP A 110 -32.83 -19.94 2.83
CA ASP A 110 -32.00 -20.15 4.01
C ASP A 110 -30.81 -19.16 3.99
N HIS A 111 -30.53 -18.55 5.13
CA HIS A 111 -29.58 -17.46 5.28
C HIS A 111 -28.13 -17.87 5.01
N PHE A 112 -27.78 -19.12 5.34
CA PHE A 112 -26.41 -19.63 5.21
C PHE A 112 -26.14 -20.28 3.85
N LEU A 113 -27.18 -20.53 3.05
CA LEU A 113 -26.99 -21.06 1.71
C LEU A 113 -26.40 -19.99 0.78
N PRO A 114 -25.56 -20.41 -0.20
CA PRO A 114 -25.03 -19.47 -1.18
C PRO A 114 -26.18 -18.84 -1.98
N THR A 115 -26.05 -17.54 -2.26
CA THR A 115 -27.06 -16.82 -3.04
C THR A 115 -27.11 -17.34 -4.47
N GLU A 116 -28.29 -17.78 -4.91
CA GLU A 116 -28.50 -18.11 -6.31
C GLU A 116 -28.44 -16.82 -7.13
N ARG A 117 -27.57 -16.80 -8.14
CA ARG A 117 -27.33 -15.64 -9.01
C ARG A 117 -27.38 -16.08 -10.47
N ARG A 118 -27.92 -15.23 -11.34
CA ARG A 118 -27.88 -15.43 -12.79
C ARG A 118 -26.65 -14.73 -13.37
N PHE A 119 -25.82 -15.46 -14.14
CA PHE A 119 -24.65 -14.86 -14.81
C PHE A 119 -25.07 -13.86 -15.90
N GLY A 120 -26.10 -14.19 -16.68
CA GLY A 120 -26.75 -13.27 -17.61
C GLY A 120 -26.00 -12.99 -18.91
N ASN A 121 -24.79 -13.52 -19.09
CA ASN A 121 -23.98 -13.31 -20.30
C ASN A 121 -23.84 -14.60 -21.11
N ILE A 122 -23.60 -14.44 -22.42
CA ILE A 122 -23.38 -15.51 -23.39
C ILE A 122 -21.91 -15.42 -23.84
N LEU A 123 -21.26 -16.57 -23.98
CA LEU A 123 -19.90 -16.63 -24.54
C LEU A 123 -19.99 -16.37 -26.05
N LEU A 124 -19.25 -15.37 -26.51
CA LEU A 124 -19.11 -15.05 -27.93
C LEU A 124 -17.94 -15.86 -28.52
N ASP A 125 -18.14 -16.41 -29.71
CA ASP A 125 -17.14 -17.18 -30.44
C ASP A 125 -16.28 -16.25 -31.31
N SER A 126 -14.99 -16.21 -31.03
CA SER A 126 -14.02 -15.41 -31.79
C SER A 126 -13.83 -15.89 -33.24
N THR A 127 -14.26 -17.10 -33.58
CA THR A 127 -14.16 -17.59 -34.96
C THR A 127 -15.21 -16.97 -35.88
N ASN A 128 -16.32 -16.46 -35.33
CA ASN A 128 -17.38 -15.82 -36.09
C ASN A 128 -17.07 -14.32 -36.26
N PRO A 129 -16.88 -13.80 -37.49
CA PRO A 129 -16.47 -12.42 -37.72
C PRO A 129 -17.39 -11.36 -37.10
N ARG A 130 -18.70 -11.64 -36.97
CA ARG A 130 -19.64 -10.71 -36.33
C ARG A 130 -19.47 -10.63 -34.82
N GLU A 131 -19.22 -11.76 -34.20
CA GLU A 131 -19.01 -11.85 -32.75
C GLU A 131 -17.62 -11.35 -32.38
N GLU A 132 -16.61 -11.60 -33.22
CA GLU A 132 -15.28 -11.01 -33.11
C GLU A 132 -15.33 -9.47 -33.14
N GLN A 133 -16.11 -8.88 -34.04
CA GLN A 133 -16.32 -7.43 -34.07
C GLN A 133 -16.95 -6.92 -32.76
N GLN A 134 -17.96 -7.60 -32.24
CA GLN A 134 -18.57 -7.25 -30.95
C GLN A 134 -17.58 -7.38 -29.78
N ILE A 135 -16.75 -8.42 -29.78
CA ILE A 135 -15.68 -8.61 -28.79
C ILE A 135 -14.71 -7.42 -28.85
N ASN A 136 -14.25 -7.05 -30.04
CA ASN A 136 -13.35 -5.91 -30.22
C ASN A 136 -13.99 -4.60 -29.75
N ASP A 137 -15.25 -4.34 -30.11
CA ASP A 137 -16.00 -3.16 -29.65
C ASP A 137 -16.15 -3.10 -28.12
N LEU A 138 -16.28 -4.26 -27.44
CA LEU A 138 -16.39 -4.34 -25.98
C LEU A 138 -15.04 -4.21 -25.26
N ILE A 139 -13.98 -4.83 -25.78
CA ILE A 139 -12.61 -4.71 -25.26
C ILE A 139 -12.14 -3.25 -25.34
N HIS A 140 -12.54 -2.58 -26.41
CA HIS A 140 -12.21 -1.19 -26.66
C HIS A 140 -13.24 -0.29 -25.97
N SER A 141 -13.03 -0.02 -24.67
CA SER A 141 -13.88 0.95 -23.98
C SER A 141 -13.92 2.28 -24.75
N ARG A 142 -15.06 2.98 -24.74
CA ARG A 142 -15.22 4.27 -25.46
C ARG A 142 -14.17 5.32 -25.03
N ILE A 143 -13.54 5.14 -23.88
CA ILE A 143 -12.44 5.97 -23.36
C ILE A 143 -11.10 5.55 -24.00
N ASP A 144 -10.90 4.26 -24.24
CA ASP A 144 -9.67 3.70 -24.81
C ASP A 144 -9.62 3.78 -26.34
N TYR A 145 -10.70 4.10 -27.06
CA TYR A 145 -10.70 4.27 -28.53
C TYR A 145 -11.45 5.53 -28.97
N SER A 146 -11.39 6.56 -28.13
CA SER A 146 -11.80 7.91 -28.53
C SER A 146 -10.83 8.42 -29.61
N ASN A 147 -11.34 8.76 -30.81
CA ASN A 147 -10.59 9.51 -31.85
C ASN A 147 -10.25 10.96 -31.42
N ASN A 148 -10.50 11.31 -30.16
CA ASN A 148 -10.12 12.57 -29.57
C ASN A 148 -8.59 12.61 -29.41
N LEU A 149 -7.97 13.61 -30.04
CA LEU A 149 -6.53 13.84 -30.01
C LEU A 149 -5.95 13.80 -28.58
N LYS A 150 -6.67 14.37 -27.60
CA LYS A 150 -6.24 14.41 -26.19
C LYS A 150 -6.12 13.02 -25.55
N ASP A 151 -6.99 12.10 -25.92
CA ASP A 151 -6.97 10.74 -25.37
C ASP A 151 -5.83 9.91 -25.98
N MET A 152 -5.50 10.15 -27.25
CA MET A 152 -4.34 9.55 -27.93
C MET A 152 -3.01 10.04 -27.36
N GLU A 153 -2.85 11.35 -27.17
CA GLU A 153 -1.67 11.94 -26.52
C GLU A 153 -1.46 11.36 -25.11
N LYS A 154 -2.56 11.14 -24.36
CA LYS A 154 -2.49 10.54 -23.03
C LYS A 154 -1.98 9.10 -23.09
N LYS A 155 -2.41 8.28 -24.06
CA LYS A 155 -1.91 6.91 -24.22
C LYS A 155 -0.45 6.87 -24.63
N GLU A 156 -0.06 7.69 -25.60
CA GLU A 156 1.34 7.79 -26.02
C GLU A 156 2.23 8.19 -24.84
N LYS A 157 1.77 9.14 -24.03
CA LYS A 157 2.44 9.52 -22.79
C LYS A 157 2.56 8.35 -21.81
N ILE A 158 1.51 7.56 -21.62
CA ILE A 158 1.56 6.36 -20.75
C ILE A 158 2.56 5.32 -21.31
N GLN A 159 2.53 5.05 -22.61
CA GLN A 159 3.45 4.13 -23.26
C GLN A 159 4.89 4.62 -23.16
N GLN A 160 5.12 5.91 -23.37
CA GLN A 160 6.43 6.53 -23.22
C GLN A 160 6.91 6.42 -21.77
N GLN A 161 6.07 6.76 -20.78
CA GLN A 161 6.39 6.58 -19.37
C GLN A 161 6.73 5.12 -19.01
N MET A 162 6.06 4.14 -19.62
CA MET A 162 6.39 2.72 -19.45
C MET A 162 7.77 2.39 -20.05
N ARG A 163 8.07 2.86 -21.26
CA ARG A 163 9.38 2.67 -21.91
C ARG A 163 10.50 3.31 -21.10
N ASP A 164 10.32 4.56 -20.67
CA ASP A 164 11.28 5.30 -19.85
C ASP A 164 11.52 4.57 -18.52
N ARG A 165 10.46 4.02 -17.91
CA ARG A 165 10.56 3.24 -16.68
C ARG A 165 11.33 1.93 -16.88
N ILE A 166 11.10 1.23 -17.98
CA ILE A 166 11.85 0.01 -18.33
C ILE A 166 13.33 0.35 -18.52
N GLN A 167 13.63 1.39 -19.29
CA GLN A 167 15.00 1.85 -19.52
C GLN A 167 15.70 2.19 -18.20
N PHE A 168 15.04 2.96 -17.33
CA PHE A 168 15.57 3.32 -16.01
C PHE A 168 15.92 2.09 -15.14
N TYR A 169 15.07 1.06 -15.15
CA TYR A 169 15.37 -0.17 -14.40
C TYR A 169 16.50 -0.99 -15.04
N ASN A 170 16.59 -1.01 -16.38
CA ASN A 170 17.67 -1.68 -17.09
C ASN A 170 19.03 -1.01 -16.81
N GLU A 171 19.08 0.33 -16.82
CA GLU A 171 20.28 1.09 -16.48
C GLU A 171 20.71 0.84 -15.03
N LYS A 172 19.75 0.80 -14.09
CA LYS A 172 20.01 0.44 -12.69
C LYS A 172 20.55 -0.98 -12.53
N GLU A 173 19.99 -1.94 -13.27
CA GLU A 173 20.47 -3.32 -13.26
C GLU A 173 21.91 -3.41 -13.78
N GLN A 174 22.24 -2.71 -14.87
CA GLN A 174 23.59 -2.66 -15.41
C GLN A 174 24.58 -2.02 -14.43
N ALA A 175 24.19 -0.91 -13.80
CA ALA A 175 25.01 -0.23 -12.79
C ALA A 175 25.22 -1.09 -11.53
N PHE A 176 24.27 -1.96 -11.19
CA PHE A 176 24.43 -2.92 -10.11
C PHE A 176 25.35 -4.08 -10.50
N LYS A 177 25.18 -4.65 -11.70
CA LYS A 177 26.02 -5.74 -12.23
C LYS A 177 27.50 -5.36 -12.29
N SER A 178 27.82 -4.12 -12.67
CA SER A 178 29.21 -3.65 -12.70
C SER A 178 29.85 -3.57 -11.31
N LYS A 179 29.07 -3.22 -10.27
CA LYS A 179 29.51 -3.22 -8.86
C LYS A 179 29.53 -4.61 -8.23
N LEU A 180 28.68 -5.50 -8.72
CA LEU A 180 28.53 -6.82 -8.14
C LEU A 180 29.76 -7.70 -8.39
N ASP A 181 30.43 -7.57 -9.55
CA ASP A 181 31.66 -8.34 -9.82
C ASP A 181 32.76 -8.05 -8.81
N THR A 182 32.96 -6.77 -8.43
CA THR A 182 33.94 -6.39 -7.41
C THR A 182 33.53 -6.88 -6.02
N GLY A 183 32.23 -6.83 -5.69
CA GLY A 183 31.68 -7.38 -4.45
C GLY A 183 31.85 -8.90 -4.34
N LEU A 184 31.56 -9.64 -5.42
CA LEU A 184 31.72 -11.09 -5.46
C LEU A 184 33.18 -11.51 -5.33
N LYS A 185 34.11 -10.80 -5.97
CA LYS A 185 35.56 -11.05 -5.81
C LYS A 185 36.02 -10.85 -4.38
N SER A 186 35.47 -9.85 -3.68
CA SER A 186 35.73 -9.61 -2.26
C SER A 186 35.22 -10.75 -1.37
N VAL A 187 34.01 -11.28 -1.63
CA VAL A 187 33.37 -12.30 -0.77
C VAL A 187 33.80 -13.73 -1.10
N TRP A 188 33.97 -14.07 -2.38
CA TRP A 188 34.27 -15.44 -2.85
C TRP A 188 35.71 -15.63 -3.35
N GLY A 189 36.50 -14.57 -3.45
CA GLY A 189 37.85 -14.60 -3.99
C GLY A 189 37.91 -14.49 -5.51
N GLU A 190 38.99 -13.89 -6.02
CA GLU A 190 39.18 -13.67 -7.46
C GLU A 190 39.31 -14.97 -8.27
N GLU A 191 40.00 -15.97 -7.72
CA GLU A 191 40.22 -17.25 -8.36
C GLU A 191 38.90 -17.98 -8.65
N PHE A 192 38.01 -18.03 -7.65
CA PHE A 192 36.71 -18.69 -7.78
C PHE A 192 35.83 -17.99 -8.81
N VAL A 193 35.67 -16.66 -8.70
CA VAL A 193 34.81 -15.90 -9.61
C VAL A 193 35.33 -15.97 -11.04
N SER A 194 36.64 -15.96 -11.23
CA SER A 194 37.26 -16.09 -12.56
C SER A 194 37.02 -17.47 -13.17
N SER A 195 37.07 -18.54 -12.35
CA SER A 195 36.84 -19.93 -12.80
C SER A 195 35.39 -20.26 -13.17
N MET A 196 34.42 -19.44 -12.79
CA MET A 196 32.99 -19.71 -12.98
C MET A 196 32.56 -19.58 -14.45
N SER A 197 31.67 -20.47 -14.90
CA SER A 197 31.11 -20.41 -16.26
C SER A 197 30.29 -19.13 -16.48
N ASN A 198 30.15 -18.69 -17.73
CA ASN A 198 29.36 -17.51 -18.06
C ASN A 198 27.89 -17.66 -17.65
N GLU A 199 27.32 -18.86 -17.81
CA GLU A 199 25.96 -19.20 -17.40
C GLU A 199 25.76 -19.06 -15.88
N ASP A 200 26.71 -19.56 -15.09
CA ASP A 200 26.64 -19.48 -13.63
C ASP A 200 26.87 -18.03 -13.14
N LYS A 201 27.67 -17.23 -13.88
CA LYS A 201 27.81 -15.77 -13.65
C LYS A 201 26.50 -15.02 -13.92
N GLU A 202 25.84 -15.29 -15.03
CA GLU A 202 24.55 -14.68 -15.37
C GLU A 202 23.46 -15.07 -14.35
N PHE A 203 23.44 -16.33 -13.93
CA PHE A 203 22.56 -16.80 -12.87
C PHE A 203 22.84 -16.09 -11.54
N ALA A 204 24.10 -16.04 -11.08
CA ALA A 204 24.46 -15.34 -9.84
C ALA A 204 24.05 -13.86 -9.89
N ASN A 205 24.35 -13.18 -11.00
CA ASN A 205 24.02 -11.77 -11.20
C ASN A 205 22.52 -11.51 -11.11
N SER A 206 21.71 -12.31 -11.82
CA SER A 206 20.25 -12.16 -11.83
C SER A 206 19.64 -12.52 -10.47
N PHE A 207 20.10 -13.59 -9.83
CA PHE A 207 19.61 -14.03 -8.53
C PHE A 207 19.91 -13.00 -7.44
N ILE A 208 21.17 -12.56 -7.32
CA ILE A 208 21.59 -11.58 -6.33
C ILE A 208 20.93 -10.22 -6.59
N TYR A 209 20.73 -9.80 -7.85
CA TYR A 209 20.00 -8.58 -8.14
C TYR A 209 18.52 -8.65 -7.72
N SER A 210 17.85 -9.77 -7.99
CA SER A 210 16.47 -9.97 -7.53
C SER A 210 16.38 -9.99 -6.01
N MET A 211 17.33 -10.63 -5.34
CA MET A 211 17.47 -10.62 -3.88
C MET A 211 17.75 -9.20 -3.36
N PHE A 212 18.61 -8.43 -4.01
CA PHE A 212 18.88 -7.04 -3.65
C PHE A 212 17.62 -6.16 -3.74
N LYS A 213 16.85 -6.25 -4.83
CA LYS A 213 15.59 -5.49 -4.99
C LYS A 213 14.63 -5.73 -3.83
N LYS A 214 14.52 -6.98 -3.37
CA LYS A 214 13.62 -7.37 -2.26
C LYS A 214 14.17 -6.94 -0.91
N PHE A 215 15.49 -7.03 -0.74
CA PHE A 215 16.18 -6.57 0.46
C PHE A 215 15.98 -5.06 0.65
N GLN A 216 16.02 -4.25 -0.42
CA GLN A 216 15.76 -2.80 -0.32
C GLN A 216 14.41 -2.43 0.29
N TYR A 217 13.40 -3.31 0.23
CA TYR A 217 12.08 -3.03 0.79
C TYR A 217 11.94 -3.44 2.26
N SER A 218 12.60 -4.52 2.68
CA SER A 218 12.35 -5.16 4.00
C SER A 218 13.58 -5.25 4.90
N GLU A 219 14.78 -5.05 4.34
CA GLU A 219 16.09 -5.22 4.99
C GLU A 219 16.29 -6.59 5.66
N ASN A 220 15.47 -7.59 5.32
CA ASN A 220 15.57 -8.96 5.80
C ASN A 220 16.17 -9.85 4.71
N ILE A 221 17.39 -10.33 4.97
CA ILE A 221 18.18 -11.11 4.03
C ILE A 221 17.57 -12.49 3.75
N ASP A 222 17.11 -13.18 4.79
CA ASP A 222 16.58 -14.54 4.66
C ASP A 222 15.22 -14.53 3.96
N ALA A 223 14.35 -13.56 4.30
CA ALA A 223 13.08 -13.38 3.59
C ALA A 223 13.30 -13.03 2.11
N SER A 224 14.29 -12.17 1.83
CA SER A 224 14.66 -11.81 0.47
C SER A 224 15.17 -13.03 -0.33
N PHE A 225 16.01 -13.86 0.29
CA PHE A 225 16.51 -15.09 -0.31
C PHE A 225 15.36 -16.05 -0.64
N GLU A 226 14.51 -16.39 0.34
CA GLU A 226 13.44 -17.36 0.16
C GLU A 226 12.43 -16.90 -0.90
N TYR A 227 12.07 -15.61 -0.90
CA TYR A 227 11.18 -15.06 -1.93
C TYR A 227 11.84 -15.10 -3.32
N THR A 228 13.15 -14.89 -3.43
CA THR A 228 13.90 -15.00 -4.70
C THR A 228 13.99 -16.44 -5.17
N TYR A 229 14.31 -17.35 -4.27
CA TYR A 229 14.36 -18.77 -4.58
C TYR A 229 13.01 -19.26 -5.14
N ASN A 230 11.91 -18.95 -4.46
CA ASN A 230 10.57 -19.36 -4.88
C ASN A 230 10.16 -18.75 -6.23
N GLU A 231 10.47 -17.47 -6.48
CA GLU A 231 10.20 -16.82 -7.77
C GLU A 231 10.93 -17.52 -8.92
N PHE A 232 12.25 -17.78 -8.76
CA PHE A 232 13.01 -18.49 -9.79
C PHE A 232 12.50 -19.92 -10.01
N VAL A 233 12.11 -20.63 -8.94
CA VAL A 233 11.53 -21.98 -9.06
C VAL A 233 10.22 -21.91 -9.85
N TYR A 234 9.33 -20.99 -9.50
CA TYR A 234 8.02 -20.84 -10.11
C TYR A 234 8.10 -20.38 -11.58
N ASP A 235 8.92 -19.38 -11.89
CA ASP A 235 9.12 -18.87 -13.24
C ASP A 235 9.64 -19.97 -14.17
N ASN A 236 10.55 -20.80 -13.68
CA ASN A 236 11.05 -21.90 -14.49
C ASN A 236 10.02 -23.03 -14.65
N GLN A 237 9.22 -23.34 -13.63
CA GLN A 237 8.08 -24.26 -13.77
C GLN A 237 7.06 -23.75 -14.80
N LEU A 238 6.81 -22.43 -14.84
CA LEU A 238 5.97 -21.81 -15.85
C LEU A 238 6.56 -21.94 -17.26
N LYS A 239 7.87 -21.70 -17.42
CA LYS A 239 8.57 -21.91 -18.70
C LYS A 239 8.50 -23.36 -19.17
N GLU A 240 8.64 -24.33 -18.27
CA GLU A 240 8.49 -25.77 -18.59
C GLU A 240 7.06 -26.06 -19.07
N LYS A 241 6.04 -25.57 -18.36
CA LYS A 241 4.62 -25.74 -18.74
C LYS A 241 4.27 -25.09 -20.08
N ARG A 242 4.94 -23.99 -20.44
CA ARG A 242 4.77 -23.32 -21.74
C ARG A 242 5.50 -24.04 -22.87
N GLY A 243 6.45 -24.93 -22.56
CA GLY A 243 7.33 -25.56 -23.55
C GLY A 243 8.48 -24.67 -24.00
N ASP A 244 8.76 -23.56 -23.30
CA ASP A 244 9.85 -22.62 -23.64
C ASP A 244 11.23 -23.23 -23.37
N LEU A 245 11.31 -24.22 -22.47
CA LEU A 245 12.53 -24.96 -22.15
C LEU A 245 12.71 -26.13 -23.13
N VAL A 246 13.39 -25.87 -24.24
CA VAL A 246 13.89 -26.92 -25.14
C VAL A 246 14.91 -27.78 -24.39
N GLU A 247 14.91 -29.10 -24.62
CA GLU A 247 15.63 -30.19 -23.91
C GLU A 247 17.18 -30.10 -23.85
N THR A 248 17.79 -28.93 -23.75
CA THR A 248 19.21 -28.79 -23.39
C THR A 248 19.39 -28.80 -21.88
N ILE A 249 18.77 -29.78 -21.20
CA ILE A 249 19.25 -30.17 -19.88
C ILE A 249 20.68 -30.66 -20.10
N ASN A 250 21.63 -29.91 -19.53
CA ASN A 250 23.06 -30.11 -19.58
C ASN A 250 23.43 -31.56 -19.19
N THR A 251 23.37 -32.50 -20.14
CA THR A 251 23.65 -33.94 -19.96
C THR A 251 25.06 -34.18 -19.45
N LYS A 252 25.98 -33.23 -19.65
CA LYS A 252 27.33 -33.23 -19.07
C LYS A 252 27.36 -33.14 -17.54
N ARG A 253 26.34 -32.58 -16.87
CA ARG A 253 26.27 -32.52 -15.39
C ARG A 253 25.67 -33.78 -14.75
N GLN A 254 25.02 -34.65 -15.53
CA GLN A 254 24.31 -35.84 -15.01
C GLN A 254 25.21 -37.04 -14.70
N SER A 255 26.44 -37.11 -15.22
CA SER A 255 27.31 -38.29 -15.07
C SER A 255 28.03 -38.40 -13.71
N ILE A 256 28.00 -37.35 -12.89
CA ILE A 256 28.80 -37.25 -11.66
C ILE A 256 27.97 -37.56 -10.39
N ILE A 257 26.64 -37.59 -10.48
CA ILE A 257 25.74 -37.68 -9.31
C ILE A 257 24.95 -39.02 -9.34
N PRO A 258 24.83 -39.76 -8.21
CA PRO A 258 24.14 -41.06 -8.17
C PRO A 258 22.68 -41.03 -8.63
N LYS A 259 22.29 -42.06 -9.39
CA LYS A 259 21.00 -42.27 -10.07
C LYS A 259 19.73 -42.22 -9.21
N TYR A 260 19.84 -42.18 -7.88
CA TYR A 260 18.70 -42.22 -6.95
C TYR A 260 18.10 -40.85 -6.62
N TYR A 261 18.77 -39.76 -7.02
CA TYR A 261 18.20 -38.42 -6.93
C TYR A 261 17.60 -38.03 -8.28
N SER A 262 16.26 -37.97 -8.38
CA SER A 262 15.58 -37.29 -9.49
C SER A 262 15.76 -35.77 -9.34
N TYR A 263 16.98 -35.29 -9.57
CA TYR A 263 17.29 -33.88 -9.56
C TYR A 263 17.26 -33.37 -11.01
N LYS A 264 16.18 -32.70 -11.41
CA LYS A 264 16.20 -31.77 -12.55
C LYS A 264 16.72 -30.42 -12.01
N PRO A 265 17.98 -30.01 -12.21
CA PRO A 265 18.44 -28.74 -11.68
C PRO A 265 18.01 -27.65 -12.65
N ILE A 266 16.77 -27.20 -12.45
CA ILE A 266 16.19 -26.01 -13.07
C ILE A 266 16.85 -24.72 -12.52
N ILE A 267 17.57 -24.85 -11.39
CA ILE A 267 18.33 -23.81 -10.68
C ILE A 267 19.65 -24.44 -10.23
N ASN A 268 20.76 -23.69 -10.27
CA ASN A 268 22.03 -24.13 -9.71
C ASN A 268 21.95 -24.16 -8.17
N LYS A 269 21.49 -25.29 -7.60
CA LYS A 269 21.24 -25.42 -6.15
C LYS A 269 22.50 -25.18 -5.31
N VAL A 270 23.64 -25.68 -5.77
CA VAL A 270 24.94 -25.52 -5.09
C VAL A 270 25.28 -24.03 -4.97
N LEU A 271 25.10 -23.28 -6.06
CA LEU A 271 25.36 -21.85 -6.06
C LEU A 271 24.34 -21.09 -5.20
N THR A 272 23.06 -21.48 -5.20
CA THR A 272 22.07 -20.86 -4.30
C THR A 272 22.36 -21.12 -2.82
N GLU A 273 22.80 -22.31 -2.45
CA GLU A 273 23.22 -22.63 -1.08
C GLU A 273 24.46 -21.83 -0.69
N LYS A 274 25.43 -21.70 -1.60
CA LYS A 274 26.60 -20.83 -1.39
C LYS A 274 26.17 -19.38 -1.17
N ILE A 275 25.27 -18.85 -2.00
CA ILE A 275 24.71 -17.49 -1.85
C ILE A 275 24.05 -17.33 -0.47
N LYS A 276 23.17 -18.27 -0.07
CA LYS A 276 22.46 -18.23 1.23
C LYS A 276 23.40 -18.14 2.43
N ASN A 277 24.51 -18.86 2.37
CA ASN A 277 25.43 -19.01 3.49
C ASN A 277 26.52 -17.93 3.54
N THR A 278 26.88 -17.35 2.40
CA THR A 278 28.06 -16.47 2.31
C THR A 278 27.72 -15.00 2.05
N ILE A 279 26.59 -14.70 1.42
CA ILE A 279 26.23 -13.34 1.00
C ILE A 279 25.26 -12.72 2.00
N ASP A 280 25.55 -11.48 2.37
CA ASP A 280 24.65 -10.56 3.05
C ASP A 280 24.69 -9.20 2.33
N PHE A 281 23.73 -8.33 2.64
CA PHE A 281 23.73 -6.95 2.16
C PHE A 281 23.86 -5.99 3.34
N ASN A 282 24.74 -5.01 3.19
CA ASN A 282 24.89 -3.93 4.15
C ASN A 282 23.61 -3.08 4.20
N LYS A 283 23.02 -2.85 5.37
CA LYS A 283 21.79 -2.04 5.50
C LYS A 283 21.99 -0.52 5.32
N LEU A 284 23.22 -0.03 5.38
CA LEU A 284 23.55 1.37 5.13
C LEU A 284 23.66 1.64 3.63
N ASP A 285 24.61 0.99 2.98
CA ASP A 285 25.00 1.28 1.60
C ASP A 285 24.44 0.27 0.58
N HIS A 286 23.80 -0.80 1.05
CA HIS A 286 23.30 -1.92 0.24
C HIS A 286 24.37 -2.64 -0.61
N ASN A 287 25.64 -2.43 -0.28
CA ASN A 287 26.74 -3.17 -0.90
C ASN A 287 26.74 -4.63 -0.42
N LEU A 288 27.29 -5.50 -1.27
CA LEU A 288 27.46 -6.92 -0.97
C LEU A 288 28.54 -7.10 0.11
N VAL A 289 28.25 -7.87 1.15
CA VAL A 289 29.13 -8.13 2.27
C VAL A 289 29.12 -9.62 2.61
N LEU A 290 30.18 -10.11 3.26
CA LEU A 290 30.22 -11.48 3.76
C LEU A 290 29.25 -11.66 4.93
N LYS A 291 28.45 -12.72 4.89
CA LYS A 291 27.52 -13.08 5.96
C LYS A 291 28.30 -13.50 7.20
N ILE A 292 28.01 -12.83 8.32
CA ILE A 292 28.59 -13.10 9.64
C ILE A 292 27.48 -13.66 10.55
N SER A 293 27.85 -14.50 11.51
CA SER A 293 26.95 -14.95 12.58
C SER A 293 26.39 -13.78 13.38
N GLU A 294 25.15 -13.87 13.86
CA GLU A 294 24.55 -12.79 14.65
C GLU A 294 25.32 -12.53 15.96
N ASP A 295 25.91 -13.57 16.58
CA ASP A 295 26.74 -13.43 17.78
C ASP A 295 28.03 -12.65 17.50
N ASP A 296 28.69 -12.95 16.38
CA ASP A 296 29.91 -12.26 15.96
C ASP A 296 29.62 -10.80 15.60
N LYS A 297 28.49 -10.53 14.92
CA LYS A 297 28.02 -9.16 14.66
C LYS A 297 27.83 -8.41 15.96
N LEU A 298 27.19 -9.02 16.97
CA LEU A 298 26.96 -8.41 18.27
C LEU A 298 28.28 -8.13 19.01
N ASN A 299 29.22 -9.07 18.99
CA ASN A 299 30.55 -8.91 19.59
C ASN A 299 31.34 -7.77 18.95
N MET A 300 31.35 -7.70 17.61
CA MET A 300 31.98 -6.60 16.86
C MET A 300 31.29 -5.25 17.14
N LYS A 301 29.97 -5.27 17.33
CA LYS A 301 29.20 -4.07 17.69
C LYS A 301 29.61 -3.56 19.05
N GLU A 302 29.66 -4.45 20.05
CA GLU A 302 30.04 -4.11 21.40
C GLU A 302 31.48 -3.63 21.50
N SER A 303 32.41 -4.28 20.79
CA SER A 303 33.82 -3.86 20.79
C SER A 303 33.99 -2.46 20.21
N LEU A 304 33.31 -2.15 19.10
CA LEU A 304 33.29 -0.80 18.51
C LEU A 304 32.67 0.23 19.45
N ILE A 305 31.55 -0.10 20.11
CA ILE A 305 30.91 0.80 21.09
C ILE A 305 31.86 1.05 22.26
N LYS A 306 32.52 0.01 22.78
CA LYS A 306 33.50 0.12 23.88
C LYS A 306 34.70 0.98 23.45
N GLU A 307 35.25 0.74 22.27
CA GLU A 307 36.36 1.53 21.72
C GLU A 307 35.97 3.01 21.59
N VAL A 308 34.83 3.30 20.96
CA VAL A 308 34.40 4.69 20.74
C VAL A 308 34.03 5.39 22.04
N THR A 309 33.41 4.69 23.00
CA THR A 309 33.07 5.28 24.30
C THR A 309 34.27 5.51 25.22
N SER A 310 35.36 4.76 25.03
CA SER A 310 36.63 4.93 25.76
C SER A 310 37.40 6.19 25.35
N ILE A 311 37.18 6.69 24.13
CA ILE A 311 37.84 7.89 23.59
C ILE A 311 37.13 9.15 24.13
N LYS A 312 37.31 9.42 25.42
CA LYS A 312 36.81 10.63 26.11
C LYS A 312 37.90 11.14 27.05
N PRO A 313 38.09 12.47 27.22
CA PRO A 313 37.33 13.57 26.60
C PRO A 313 37.81 13.93 25.18
N PHE A 314 36.97 14.67 24.43
CA PHE A 314 37.31 15.28 23.15
C PHE A 314 36.62 16.63 23.00
N LEU A 315 37.05 17.44 22.03
CA LEU A 315 36.37 18.68 21.61
C LEU A 315 35.99 18.58 20.13
N TYR A 316 34.95 19.30 19.72
CA TYR A 316 34.52 19.32 18.32
C TYR A 316 35.43 20.20 17.44
N THR A 317 36.66 19.74 17.21
CA THR A 317 37.62 20.38 16.31
C THR A 317 38.37 19.37 15.46
N LEU A 318 38.73 19.76 14.24
CA LEU A 318 39.68 18.98 13.43
C LEU A 318 41.07 18.92 14.06
N GLU A 319 41.43 19.86 14.92
CA GLU A 319 42.72 19.84 15.62
C GLU A 319 42.77 18.71 16.66
N ASN A 320 41.63 18.32 17.23
CA ASN A 320 41.58 17.29 18.26
C ASN A 320 41.70 15.88 17.64
N GLU A 321 42.75 15.15 18.06
CA GLU A 321 43.04 13.80 17.57
C GLU A 321 41.97 12.78 17.96
N ASN A 322 41.45 12.88 19.19
CA ASN A 322 40.39 12.00 19.69
C ASN A 322 39.11 12.13 18.85
N PHE A 323 38.71 13.36 18.51
CA PHE A 323 37.55 13.61 17.67
C PHE A 323 37.72 13.03 16.25
N LYS A 324 38.88 13.28 15.62
CA LYS A 324 39.22 12.68 14.31
C LYS A 324 39.14 11.15 14.34
N LYS A 325 39.67 10.53 15.39
CA LYS A 325 39.67 9.07 15.57
C LYS A 325 38.25 8.53 15.68
N ILE A 326 37.39 9.16 16.49
CA ILE A 326 35.98 8.75 16.63
C ILE A 326 35.24 8.88 15.29
N VAL A 327 35.41 10.01 14.59
CA VAL A 327 34.75 10.23 13.29
C VAL A 327 35.22 9.20 12.28
N SER A 328 36.51 8.88 12.22
CA SER A 328 37.01 7.82 11.33
C SER A 328 36.49 6.43 11.69
N LEU A 329 36.34 6.13 12.99
CA LEU A 329 35.83 4.85 13.46
C LEU A 329 34.36 4.66 13.10
N LEU A 330 33.53 5.71 13.20
CA LEU A 330 32.08 5.70 12.93
C LEU A 330 31.69 5.98 11.47
N ASP A 331 32.65 6.32 10.62
CA ASP A 331 32.41 6.58 9.20
C ASP A 331 32.34 5.25 8.43
N ALA A 332 31.13 4.90 7.98
CA ALA A 332 30.87 3.65 7.26
C ALA A 332 31.69 3.51 5.97
N LYS A 333 32.12 4.62 5.35
CA LYS A 333 32.96 4.58 4.16
C LYS A 333 34.42 4.23 4.45
N LYS A 334 34.91 4.63 5.63
CA LYS A 334 36.30 4.41 6.05
C LYS A 334 36.48 3.12 6.81
N ASN A 335 35.49 2.74 7.62
CA ASN A 335 35.51 1.53 8.44
C ASN A 335 34.46 0.52 7.94
N PRO A 336 34.88 -0.54 7.22
CA PRO A 336 33.99 -1.58 6.73
C PRO A 336 33.20 -2.28 7.85
N THR A 337 33.79 -2.40 9.04
CA THR A 337 33.18 -3.06 10.21
C THR A 337 31.88 -2.36 10.63
N VAL A 338 31.86 -1.02 10.62
CA VAL A 338 30.63 -0.27 10.94
C VAL A 338 29.53 -0.56 9.93
N SER A 339 29.93 -0.61 8.66
CA SER A 339 29.04 -0.87 7.54
C SER A 339 28.42 -2.28 7.62
N GLN A 340 29.15 -3.25 8.16
CA GLN A 340 28.72 -4.64 8.26
C GLN A 340 27.82 -4.92 9.48
N VAL A 341 27.96 -4.12 10.54
CA VAL A 341 27.37 -4.44 11.85
C VAL A 341 26.18 -3.54 12.21
N PHE A 342 26.17 -2.28 11.79
CA PHE A 342 25.15 -1.33 12.22
C PHE A 342 24.05 -1.12 11.19
N ASN A 343 22.81 -1.02 11.68
CA ASN A 343 21.69 -0.50 10.88
C ASN A 343 21.71 1.03 10.88
N LYS A 344 20.97 1.66 9.94
CA LYS A 344 20.91 3.13 9.83
C LYS A 344 20.39 3.82 11.10
N SER A 345 19.33 3.28 11.72
CA SER A 345 18.78 3.80 12.98
C SER A 345 19.79 3.68 14.11
N GLU A 346 20.39 2.50 14.27
CA GLU A 346 21.31 2.20 15.36
C GLU A 346 22.59 3.06 15.29
N LEU A 347 23.14 3.26 14.08
CA LEU A 347 24.29 4.12 13.88
C LEU A 347 23.94 5.59 14.17
N SER A 348 22.73 6.04 13.81
CA SER A 348 22.25 7.38 14.16
C SER A 348 22.13 7.54 15.67
N GLU A 349 21.51 6.60 16.36
CA GLU A 349 21.36 6.60 17.82
C GLU A 349 22.72 6.60 18.54
N LEU A 350 23.68 5.81 18.04
CA LEU A 350 25.04 5.80 18.56
C LEU A 350 25.72 7.16 18.37
N LYS A 351 25.61 7.74 17.17
CA LYS A 351 26.14 9.08 16.86
C LYS A 351 25.50 10.15 17.74
N ASP A 352 24.21 10.07 18.02
CA ASP A 352 23.51 11.03 18.88
C ASP A 352 23.91 10.89 20.36
N LYS A 353 24.18 9.66 20.82
CA LYS A 353 24.69 9.40 22.19
C LYS A 353 26.11 9.91 22.40
N ILE A 354 26.97 9.79 21.38
CA ILE A 354 28.38 10.22 21.48
C ILE A 354 28.49 11.72 21.24
N PHE A 355 27.86 12.21 20.16
CA PHE A 355 27.92 13.60 19.74
C PHE A 355 26.71 14.38 20.23
N VAL A 356 26.68 14.61 21.54
CA VAL A 356 25.67 15.45 22.22
C VAL A 356 25.80 16.91 21.82
N ASN A 357 24.69 17.67 21.88
CA ASN A 357 24.70 19.09 21.46
C ASN A 357 25.71 19.94 22.23
N GLN A 358 25.94 19.62 23.50
CA GLN A 358 26.93 20.24 24.36
C GLN A 358 27.64 19.14 25.16
N LEU A 359 28.97 19.14 25.15
CA LEU A 359 29.77 18.17 25.89
C LEU A 359 29.65 18.39 27.41
N PRO A 360 29.82 17.32 28.22
CA PRO A 360 29.75 17.43 29.67
C PRO A 360 30.76 18.44 30.23
N VAL A 361 30.28 19.30 31.13
CA VAL A 361 31.10 20.30 31.83
C VAL A 361 32.18 19.65 32.70
N THR A 362 32.03 18.38 33.04
CA THR A 362 33.02 17.58 33.79
C THR A 362 34.22 17.13 32.97
N TRP A 363 34.19 17.28 31.65
CA TRP A 363 35.31 16.89 30.80
C TRP A 363 36.41 17.95 30.81
N ASP A 364 37.65 17.50 30.79
CA ASP A 364 38.81 18.38 30.70
C ASP A 364 38.72 19.25 29.43
N GLU A 365 39.23 20.49 29.52
CA GLU A 365 39.23 21.50 28.45
C GLU A 365 37.84 22.07 28.04
N VAL A 366 36.75 21.61 28.66
CA VAL A 366 35.41 22.17 28.43
C VAL A 366 35.22 23.48 29.20
N ILE A 367 35.63 23.54 30.47
CA ILE A 367 35.63 24.78 31.27
C ILE A 367 36.94 25.53 31.03
N LEU A 368 36.86 26.84 30.84
CA LEU A 368 38.01 27.73 30.73
C LEU A 368 38.06 28.67 31.95
N SER A 369 39.25 28.93 32.50
CA SER A 369 39.44 29.90 33.59
C SER A 369 39.52 31.34 33.07
N ASP A 370 40.04 31.52 31.86
CA ASP A 370 40.47 32.82 31.35
C ASP A 370 39.41 33.51 30.50
N LYS A 371 38.87 34.62 31.02
CA LYS A 371 37.91 35.49 30.30
C LYS A 371 38.45 36.08 29.00
N LYS A 372 39.77 36.13 28.82
CA LYS A 372 40.43 36.72 27.65
C LYS A 372 40.63 35.72 26.50
N ASP A 373 40.33 34.44 26.68
CA ASP A 373 40.49 33.46 25.62
C ASP A 373 39.42 33.66 24.53
N LYS A 374 39.85 33.72 23.26
CA LYS A 374 38.98 33.83 22.07
C LYS A 374 38.10 32.60 21.86
N LYS A 375 38.38 31.51 22.58
CA LYS A 375 37.61 30.27 22.56
C LYS A 375 36.55 30.24 23.67
N ALA A 376 36.56 31.15 24.65
CA ALA A 376 35.60 31.17 25.75
C ALA A 376 34.25 31.76 25.36
N VAL A 377 33.18 31.08 25.75
CA VAL A 377 31.79 31.51 25.63
C VAL A 377 31.18 31.52 27.04
N PRO A 378 30.70 32.67 27.54
CA PRO A 378 30.06 32.74 28.84
C PRO A 378 28.67 32.10 28.78
N MET A 379 28.40 31.16 29.69
CA MET A 379 27.09 30.53 29.89
C MET A 379 26.70 30.58 31.35
N LYS A 380 25.40 30.77 31.62
CA LYS A 380 24.87 30.80 32.98
C LYS A 380 24.30 29.44 33.34
N PHE A 381 24.78 28.85 34.43
CA PHE A 381 24.22 27.63 35.00
C PHE A 381 23.54 27.93 36.31
N TYR A 382 22.41 27.28 36.56
CA TYR A 382 21.79 27.29 37.88
C TYR A 382 22.42 26.18 38.71
N ASN A 383 23.06 26.52 39.83
CA ASN A 383 23.60 25.53 40.75
C ASN A 383 22.54 25.21 41.82
N ASP A 384 22.04 23.98 41.80
CA ASP A 384 20.96 23.53 42.68
C ASP A 384 21.37 23.52 44.17
N LYS A 385 22.67 23.36 44.46
CA LYS A 385 23.18 23.33 45.85
C LYS A 385 23.25 24.71 46.48
N THR A 386 23.75 25.70 45.73
CA THR A 386 23.89 27.09 46.20
C THR A 386 22.63 27.91 45.93
N LYS A 387 21.74 27.44 45.05
CA LYS A 387 20.54 28.13 44.55
C LYS A 387 20.85 29.44 43.82
N GLU A 388 22.07 29.58 43.30
CA GLU A 388 22.55 30.77 42.60
C GLU A 388 22.83 30.48 41.11
N LEU A 389 22.81 31.55 40.31
CA LEU A 389 23.25 31.51 38.91
C LEU A 389 24.76 31.74 38.85
N GLU A 390 25.50 30.76 38.36
CA GLU A 390 26.94 30.81 38.17
C GLU A 390 27.28 31.08 36.70
N ASP A 391 28.12 32.09 36.47
CA ASP A 391 28.68 32.38 35.15
C ASP A 391 29.89 31.47 34.90
N VAL A 392 29.73 30.45 34.06
CA VAL A 392 30.78 29.51 33.67
C VAL A 392 31.24 29.83 32.25
N LEU A 393 32.56 29.92 32.05
CA LEU A 393 33.14 30.07 30.73
C LEU A 393 33.36 28.68 30.12
N ILE A 394 32.73 28.44 28.99
CA ILE A 394 32.85 27.17 28.28
C ILE A 394 33.61 27.37 26.97
N ASN A 395 34.43 26.40 26.61
CA ASN A 395 35.05 26.35 25.30
C ASN A 395 34.00 26.27 24.18
N LYS A 396 34.08 27.16 23.17
CA LYS A 396 33.18 27.18 22.02
C LYS A 396 33.14 25.85 21.27
N PHE A 397 34.23 25.08 21.29
CA PHE A 397 34.32 23.79 20.61
C PHE A 397 33.69 22.63 21.41
N SER A 398 33.14 22.89 22.60
CA SER A 398 32.29 21.93 23.31
C SER A 398 30.86 21.87 22.75
N MET A 399 30.48 22.82 21.89
CA MET A 399 29.15 22.90 21.28
C MET A 399 29.15 22.33 19.86
N LYS A 400 28.30 21.33 19.61
CA LYS A 400 28.16 20.66 18.31
C LYS A 400 27.83 21.63 17.17
N GLN A 401 27.09 22.70 17.47
CA GLN A 401 26.71 23.72 16.48
C GLN A 401 27.92 24.44 15.87
N ASN A 402 29.02 24.58 16.63
CA ASN A 402 30.24 25.24 16.17
C ASN A 402 31.13 24.33 15.32
N ALA A 403 30.73 23.06 15.16
CA ALA A 403 31.37 22.09 14.29
C ALA A 403 30.52 21.74 13.05
N LYS A 404 29.53 22.58 12.70
CA LYS A 404 28.75 22.42 11.46
C LYS A 404 29.69 22.41 10.25
N GLY A 405 29.75 21.27 9.55
CA GLY A 405 30.59 21.07 8.35
C GLY A 405 31.85 20.24 8.58
N LEU A 406 32.12 19.84 9.83
CA LEU A 406 33.07 18.80 10.22
C LEU A 406 32.35 17.46 10.36
#